data_AF-A0A1C4MMT0-F1
#
_entry.id   AF-A0A1C4MMT0-F1
#
_cell.length_a   1.000
_cell.length_b   1.000
_cell.length_c   1.000
_cell.angle_alpha   90.00
_cell.angle_beta   90.00
_cell.angle_gamma   90.00
#
_symmetry.space_group_name_H-M   'P 1'
#
loop_
_entity.id
_entity.type
_entity.pdbx_description
1 polymer ?
#
loop_
_entity_poly.entity_id
_entity_poly.type
_entity_poly.pdbx_seq_one_letter_code
_entity_poly.pdbx_strand_id
1 'polypeptide(L)'
;MTSPTNPNSNIDAITAVYSSTRADNSSIMNIGLALVGVGATYAVGTLAFADKFGSVIPWNLVPALPLLMWMIAAFHSQLTICAMLNAVTIQRLEKELLLRTGLAQSIRDVIGYTPTEKIMNIMISRWPHKITTAITYVGVFVVVGGYTAYVLVKASAHIGGMIYVYGAIYAGAAVAVLWAWQDGLQQSEDNKREAGL
;
A
#
# COMPACT_ATOMS: atom_id res chain seq x y z
N MET A 1 -27.85 -35.41 1.76
CA MET A 1 -28.02 -34.85 3.13
C MET A 1 -27.76 -33.36 3.07
N THR A 2 -28.81 -32.56 2.84
CA THR A 2 -28.75 -31.10 2.94
C THR A 2 -29.09 -30.74 4.38
N SER A 3 -28.08 -30.35 5.16
CA SER A 3 -28.31 -29.79 6.50
C SER A 3 -29.22 -28.55 6.33
N PRO A 4 -30.31 -28.41 7.11
CA PRO A 4 -31.07 -27.17 7.11
C PRO A 4 -30.13 -26.07 7.63
N THR A 5 -29.69 -25.18 6.73
CA THR A 5 -28.85 -24.04 7.11
C THR A 5 -29.65 -23.17 8.07
N ASN A 6 -29.34 -23.26 9.35
CA ASN A 6 -29.92 -22.37 10.36
C ASN A 6 -29.58 -20.94 9.92
N PRO A 7 -30.56 -20.03 9.72
CA PRO A 7 -30.28 -18.66 9.32
C PRO A 7 -29.28 -17.95 10.23
N ASN A 8 -29.19 -18.38 11.50
CA ASN A 8 -28.21 -17.90 12.47
C ASN A 8 -26.78 -18.37 12.14
N SER A 9 -26.58 -19.60 11.63
CA SER A 9 -25.23 -20.09 11.28
C SER A 9 -24.60 -19.32 10.13
N ASN A 10 -25.43 -18.80 9.21
CA ASN A 10 -24.95 -17.95 8.12
C ASN A 10 -24.53 -16.55 8.64
N ILE A 11 -25.25 -15.99 9.62
CA ILE A 11 -24.89 -14.70 10.23
C ILE A 11 -23.59 -14.85 11.03
N ASP A 12 -23.45 -15.93 11.79
CA ASP A 12 -22.24 -16.22 12.56
C ASP A 12 -21.01 -16.37 11.64
N ALA A 13 -21.17 -17.08 10.52
CA ALA A 13 -20.10 -17.24 9.53
C ALA A 13 -19.70 -15.90 8.88
N ILE A 14 -20.67 -15.08 8.44
CA ILE A 14 -20.39 -13.76 7.85
C ILE A 14 -19.73 -12.84 8.88
N THR A 15 -20.18 -12.87 10.14
CA THR A 15 -19.60 -12.08 11.24
C THR A 15 -18.16 -12.50 11.53
N ALA A 16 -17.88 -13.81 11.55
CA ALA A 16 -16.53 -14.33 11.70
C ALA A 16 -15.61 -13.84 10.58
N VAL A 17 -16.03 -13.96 9.32
CA VAL A 17 -15.24 -13.48 8.17
C VAL A 17 -15.08 -11.96 8.18
N TYR A 18 -16.10 -11.19 8.55
CA TYR A 18 -16.02 -9.74 8.67
C TYR A 18 -14.98 -9.32 9.72
N SER A 19 -15.05 -9.92 10.91
CA SER A 19 -14.12 -9.61 12.01
C SER A 19 -12.68 -10.02 11.69
N SER A 20 -12.45 -11.19 11.08
CA SER A 20 -11.11 -11.63 10.67
C SER A 20 -10.53 -10.72 9.58
N THR A 21 -11.31 -10.42 8.54
CA THR A 21 -10.86 -9.54 7.44
C THR A 21 -10.51 -8.14 7.95
N ARG A 22 -11.29 -7.61 8.90
CA ARG A 22 -11.00 -6.31 9.53
C ARG A 22 -9.72 -6.35 10.37
N ALA A 23 -9.47 -7.43 11.09
CA ALA A 23 -8.23 -7.62 11.85
C ALA A 23 -7.02 -7.71 10.92
N ASP A 24 -7.13 -8.46 9.82
CA ASP A 24 -6.08 -8.59 8.80
C ASP A 24 -5.79 -7.23 8.15
N ASN A 25 -6.83 -6.45 7.82
CA ASN A 25 -6.66 -5.12 7.24
C ASN A 25 -5.93 -4.14 8.19
N SER A 26 -6.23 -4.21 9.49
CA SER A 26 -5.51 -3.43 10.51
C SER A 26 -4.03 -3.85 10.61
N SER A 27 -3.76 -5.17 10.57
CA SER A 27 -2.40 -5.71 10.57
C SER A 27 -1.60 -5.22 9.37
N ILE A 28 -2.18 -5.27 8.16
CA ILE A 28 -1.54 -4.78 6.94
C ILE A 28 -1.17 -3.30 7.05
N MET A 29 -2.06 -2.45 7.59
CA MET A 29 -1.79 -1.02 7.78
C MET A 29 -0.64 -0.77 8.77
N ASN A 30 -0.57 -1.54 9.86
CA ASN A 30 0.52 -1.43 10.83
C ASN A 30 1.88 -1.86 10.24
N ILE A 31 1.89 -2.94 9.46
CA ILE A 31 3.09 -3.38 8.72
C ILE A 31 3.49 -2.32 7.70
N GLY A 32 2.52 -1.73 7.00
CA GLY A 32 2.75 -0.62 6.08
C GLY A 32 3.44 0.56 6.74
N LEU A 33 2.98 0.99 7.92
CA LEU A 33 3.60 2.07 8.69
C LEU A 33 5.03 1.72 9.13
N ALA A 34 5.25 0.48 9.57
CA ALA A 34 6.58 -0.01 9.96
C ALA A 34 7.56 0.04 8.78
N LEU A 35 7.13 -0.38 7.58
CA LEU A 35 7.95 -0.35 6.36
C LEU A 35 8.37 1.08 5.98
N VAL A 36 7.47 2.06 6.12
CA VAL A 36 7.79 3.48 5.91
C VAL A 36 8.88 3.93 6.89
N GLY A 37 8.76 3.56 8.17
CA GLY A 37 9.77 3.85 9.18
C GLY A 37 11.14 3.22 8.87
N VAL A 38 11.15 1.92 8.55
CA VAL A 38 12.36 1.19 8.14
C VAL A 38 13.02 1.85 6.93
N GLY A 39 12.21 2.20 5.93
CA GLY A 39 12.68 2.87 4.73
C GLY A 39 13.32 4.23 5.00
N ALA A 40 12.66 5.06 5.81
CA ALA A 40 13.18 6.37 6.20
C ALA A 40 14.50 6.24 6.99
N THR A 41 14.56 5.34 7.98
CA THR A 41 15.78 5.10 8.76
C THR A 41 16.91 4.57 7.88
N TYR A 42 16.63 3.69 6.93
CA TYR A 42 17.62 3.19 5.99
C TYR A 42 18.20 4.32 5.11
N ALA A 43 17.33 5.15 4.53
CA ALA A 43 17.76 6.28 3.70
C ALA A 43 18.61 7.27 4.51
N VAL A 44 18.15 7.68 5.70
CA VAL A 44 18.92 8.59 6.57
C VAL A 44 20.24 7.97 7.03
N GLY A 45 20.22 6.70 7.44
CA GLY A 45 21.40 5.99 7.90
C GLY A 45 22.46 5.87 6.81
N THR A 46 22.07 5.48 5.59
CA THR A 46 23.00 5.38 4.47
C THR A 46 23.54 6.75 4.04
N LEU A 47 22.72 7.80 4.06
CA LEU A 47 23.16 9.17 3.76
C LEU A 47 24.18 9.69 4.79
N ALA A 48 24.08 9.30 6.05
CA ALA A 48 25.08 9.66 7.07
C ALA A 48 26.49 9.09 6.78
N PHE A 49 26.57 8.03 5.96
CA PHE A 49 27.83 7.44 5.51
C PHE A 49 28.20 7.82 4.06
N ALA A 50 27.55 8.82 3.47
CA ALA A 50 27.80 9.19 2.07
C ALA A 50 29.25 9.63 1.79
N ASP A 51 29.93 10.22 2.78
CA ASP A 51 31.34 10.61 2.68
C ASP A 51 32.30 9.40 2.80
N LYS A 52 31.78 8.23 3.16
CA LYS A 52 32.53 6.97 3.24
C LYS A 52 32.35 6.10 1.99
N PHE A 53 31.61 6.56 1.00
CA PHE A 53 31.56 5.91 -0.31
C PHE A 53 32.96 5.92 -0.95
N GLY A 54 33.35 4.78 -1.52
CA GLY A 54 34.69 4.53 -2.05
C GLY A 54 35.74 4.08 -1.03
N SER A 55 35.59 4.42 0.25
CA SER A 55 36.52 4.01 1.31
C SER A 55 36.04 2.79 2.10
N VAL A 56 34.79 2.82 2.56
CA VAL A 56 34.16 1.71 3.30
C VAL A 56 33.25 0.90 2.38
N ILE A 57 32.45 1.59 1.57
CA ILE A 57 31.56 0.96 0.59
C ILE A 57 32.20 1.12 -0.79
N PRO A 58 32.66 0.03 -1.43
CA PRO A 58 33.22 0.09 -2.77
C PRO A 58 32.27 0.76 -3.77
N TRP A 59 32.81 1.60 -4.66
CA TRP A 59 32.00 2.38 -5.61
C TRP A 59 31.09 1.53 -6.50
N ASN A 60 31.48 0.30 -6.82
CA ASN A 60 30.67 -0.66 -7.57
C ASN A 60 29.43 -1.15 -6.81
N LEU A 61 29.43 -1.09 -5.47
CA LEU A 61 28.28 -1.48 -4.64
C LEU A 61 27.38 -0.31 -4.27
N VAL A 62 27.88 0.94 -4.34
CA VAL A 62 27.10 2.14 -4.05
C VAL A 62 25.79 2.20 -4.84
N PRO A 63 25.75 1.97 -6.18
CA PRO A 63 24.51 1.95 -6.95
C PRO A 63 23.50 0.89 -6.52
N ALA A 64 23.90 -0.13 -5.77
CA ALA A 64 23.00 -1.18 -5.29
C ALA A 64 22.28 -0.79 -3.99
N LEU A 65 22.67 0.29 -3.30
CA LEU A 65 22.02 0.73 -2.06
C LEU A 65 20.52 1.03 -2.23
N PRO A 66 20.06 1.67 -3.32
CA PRO A 66 18.62 1.90 -3.53
C PRO A 66 17.81 0.61 -3.73
N LEU A 67 18.43 -0.54 -3.99
CA LEU A 67 17.71 -1.80 -4.19
C LEU A 67 16.81 -2.14 -3.01
N LEU A 68 17.31 -2.01 -1.78
CA LEU A 68 16.50 -2.27 -0.59
C LEU A 68 15.30 -1.31 -0.50
N MET A 69 15.49 -0.06 -0.92
CA MET A 69 14.40 0.93 -0.93
C MET A 69 13.32 0.60 -1.96
N TRP A 70 13.72 0.12 -3.13
CA TRP A 70 12.78 -0.36 -4.15
C TRP A 70 12.05 -1.63 -3.72
N MET A 71 12.71 -2.55 -3.02
CA MET A 71 12.05 -3.73 -2.43
C MET A 71 10.99 -3.33 -1.40
N ILE A 72 11.33 -2.40 -0.49
CA ILE A 72 10.38 -1.87 0.50
C ILE A 72 9.21 -1.18 -0.19
N ALA A 73 9.48 -0.34 -1.21
CA ALA A 73 8.44 0.37 -1.95
C ALA A 73 7.49 -0.57 -2.71
N ALA A 74 8.03 -1.62 -3.35
CA ALA A 74 7.24 -2.62 -4.05
C ALA A 74 6.37 -3.42 -3.08
N PHE A 75 6.95 -3.92 -1.97
CA PHE A 75 6.21 -4.67 -0.97
C PHE A 75 5.13 -3.81 -0.27
N HIS A 76 5.47 -2.56 0.06
CA HIS A 76 4.50 -1.61 0.59
C HIS A 76 3.35 -1.37 -0.39
N SER A 77 3.64 -1.20 -1.68
CA SER A 77 2.61 -1.03 -2.72
C SER A 77 1.65 -2.24 -2.78
N GLN A 78 2.18 -3.46 -2.70
CA GLN A 78 1.36 -4.69 -2.66
C GLN A 78 0.47 -4.75 -1.42
N LEU A 79 1.00 -4.41 -0.24
CA LEU A 79 0.22 -4.33 0.99
C LEU A 79 -0.91 -3.30 0.88
N THR A 80 -0.62 -2.14 0.31
CA THR A 80 -1.63 -1.10 0.12
C THR A 80 -2.74 -1.55 -0.82
N ILE A 81 -2.41 -2.16 -1.96
CA ILE A 81 -3.40 -2.71 -2.90
C ILE A 81 -4.23 -3.79 -2.20
N CYS A 82 -3.60 -4.71 -1.45
CA CYS A 82 -4.30 -5.73 -0.68
C CYS A 82 -5.27 -5.12 0.34
N ALA A 83 -4.87 -4.08 1.06
CA ALA A 83 -5.74 -3.37 1.98
C ALA A 83 -6.91 -2.68 1.27
N MET A 84 -6.69 -2.10 0.09
CA MET A 84 -7.76 -1.50 -0.72
C MET A 84 -8.80 -2.54 -1.16
N LEU A 85 -8.36 -3.73 -1.56
CA LEU A 85 -9.26 -4.82 -1.94
C LEU A 85 -10.01 -5.36 -0.72
N ASN A 86 -9.33 -5.52 0.42
CA ASN A 86 -9.95 -5.94 1.68
C ASN A 86 -11.00 -4.93 2.17
N ALA A 87 -10.76 -3.63 1.98
CA ALA A 87 -11.74 -2.59 2.31
C ALA A 87 -13.08 -2.77 1.58
N VAL A 88 -13.05 -3.14 0.29
CA VAL A 88 -14.26 -3.42 -0.50
C VAL A 88 -14.97 -4.67 0.03
N THR A 89 -14.21 -5.72 0.35
CA THR A 89 -14.77 -6.95 0.94
C THR A 89 -15.44 -6.67 2.29
N ILE A 90 -14.80 -5.90 3.16
CA ILE A 90 -15.35 -5.50 4.47
C ILE A 90 -16.67 -4.74 4.28
N GLN A 91 -16.75 -3.81 3.32
CA GLN A 91 -17.99 -3.10 3.02
C GLN A 91 -19.11 -4.02 2.54
N ARG A 92 -18.78 -5.00 1.69
CA ARG A 92 -19.77 -5.97 1.21
C ARG A 92 -20.33 -6.83 2.35
N LEU A 93 -19.45 -7.33 3.21
CA LEU A 93 -19.83 -8.11 4.40
C LEU A 93 -20.65 -7.25 5.38
N GLU A 94 -20.25 -6.00 5.59
CA GLU A 94 -20.98 -5.04 6.43
C GLU A 94 -22.39 -4.77 5.89
N LYS A 95 -22.52 -4.51 4.58
CA LYS A 95 -23.82 -4.31 3.92
C LYS A 95 -24.73 -5.51 4.11
N GLU A 96 -24.20 -6.72 3.95
CA GLU A 96 -24.96 -7.97 4.15
C GLU A 96 -25.40 -8.16 5.61
N LEU A 97 -24.52 -7.90 6.58
CA LEU A 97 -24.87 -7.96 8.00
C LEU A 97 -25.95 -6.93 8.35
N LEU A 98 -25.79 -5.68 7.91
CA LEU A 98 -26.72 -4.60 8.20
C LEU A 98 -28.09 -4.82 7.55
N LEU A 99 -28.14 -5.38 6.34
CA LEU A 99 -29.41 -5.77 5.70
C LEU A 99 -30.22 -6.74 6.55
N ARG A 100 -29.56 -7.68 7.24
CA ARG A 100 -30.20 -8.71 8.08
C ARG A 100 -30.69 -8.17 9.43
N THR A 101 -30.16 -7.05 9.91
CA THR A 101 -30.60 -6.44 11.17
C THR A 101 -31.89 -5.63 11.07
N GLY A 102 -32.32 -5.26 9.85
CA GLY A 102 -33.49 -4.41 9.64
C GLY A 102 -33.32 -2.95 10.07
N LEU A 103 -32.12 -2.51 10.44
CA LEU A 103 -31.84 -1.12 10.84
C LEU A 103 -32.19 -0.13 9.72
N ALA A 104 -32.60 1.09 10.06
CA ALA A 104 -32.84 2.15 9.07
C ALA A 104 -31.53 2.54 8.36
N GLN A 105 -31.59 2.90 7.07
CA GLN A 105 -30.41 3.26 6.27
C GLN A 105 -29.62 4.42 6.89
N SER A 106 -30.31 5.40 7.48
CA SER A 106 -29.69 6.54 8.17
C SER A 106 -28.79 6.13 9.35
N ILE A 107 -29.08 5.00 9.99
CA ILE A 107 -28.28 4.42 11.08
C ILE A 107 -27.14 3.58 10.49
N ARG A 108 -27.39 2.85 9.39
CA ARG A 108 -26.37 2.05 8.69
C ARG A 108 -25.21 2.91 8.17
N ASP A 109 -25.48 4.12 7.70
CA ASP A 109 -24.47 5.00 7.10
C ASP A 109 -23.48 5.63 8.11
N VAL A 110 -23.78 5.53 9.41
CA VAL A 110 -22.99 6.12 10.51
C VAL A 110 -22.39 5.08 11.46
N ILE A 111 -22.70 3.79 11.28
CA ILE A 111 -22.18 2.69 12.09
C ILE A 111 -21.23 1.84 11.24
N GLY A 112 -20.17 1.33 11.87
CA GLY A 112 -19.30 0.32 11.27
C GLY A 112 -18.06 0.89 10.57
N TYR A 113 -17.66 0.25 9.48
CA TYR A 113 -16.45 0.52 8.69
C TYR A 113 -16.67 1.63 7.67
N THR A 114 -17.90 1.80 7.19
CA THR A 114 -18.29 2.79 6.17
C THR A 114 -17.82 4.24 6.47
N PRO A 115 -17.92 4.77 7.71
CA PRO A 115 -17.39 6.11 8.03
C PRO A 115 -15.86 6.20 7.91
N THR A 116 -15.14 5.16 8.32
CA THR A 116 -13.67 5.08 8.24
C THR A 116 -13.20 5.04 6.80
N GLU A 117 -13.92 4.32 5.93
CA GLU A 117 -13.64 4.29 4.51
C GLU A 117 -13.73 5.68 3.87
N LYS A 118 -14.72 6.49 4.24
CA LYS A 118 -14.88 7.86 3.73
C LYS A 118 -13.70 8.78 4.09
N ILE A 119 -12.86 8.38 5.04
CA ILE A 119 -11.62 9.09 5.39
C ILE A 119 -10.44 8.52 4.59
N MET A 120 -10.29 7.20 4.55
CA MET A 120 -9.11 6.53 3.98
C MET A 120 -9.16 6.33 2.45
N ASN A 121 -10.34 6.30 1.83
CA ASN A 121 -10.46 6.05 0.40
C ASN A 121 -10.29 7.33 -0.42
N ILE A 122 -9.20 7.45 -1.18
CA ILE A 122 -8.92 8.63 -2.01
C ILE A 122 -10.01 8.96 -3.04
N MET A 123 -10.78 7.95 -3.48
CA MET A 123 -11.84 8.15 -4.47
C MET A 123 -13.05 8.86 -3.85
N ILE A 124 -13.39 8.52 -2.60
CA ILE A 124 -14.62 8.94 -1.92
C ILE A 124 -14.35 10.06 -0.89
N SER A 125 -13.11 10.19 -0.42
CA SER A 125 -12.79 11.06 0.70
C SER A 125 -12.93 12.54 0.38
N ARG A 126 -13.18 13.34 1.42
CA ARG A 126 -13.23 14.80 1.28
C ARG A 126 -11.86 15.32 0.87
N TRP A 127 -11.85 16.46 0.17
CA TRP A 127 -10.65 17.04 -0.40
C TRP A 127 -9.44 17.14 0.56
N PRO A 128 -9.59 17.50 1.85
CA PRO A 128 -8.46 17.49 2.78
C PRO A 128 -7.77 16.12 2.92
N HIS A 129 -8.56 15.03 2.97
CA HIS A 129 -8.02 13.67 3.05
C HIS A 129 -7.33 13.26 1.75
N LYS A 130 -7.87 13.64 0.59
CA LYS A 130 -7.22 13.40 -0.71
C LYS A 130 -5.84 14.04 -0.77
N ILE A 131 -5.69 15.26 -0.24
CA ILE A 131 -4.39 15.94 -0.16
C ILE A 131 -3.45 15.15 0.75
N THR A 132 -3.88 14.76 1.95
CA THR A 132 -3.01 13.99 2.85
C THR A 132 -2.55 12.69 2.22
N THR A 133 -3.44 11.98 1.53
CA THR A 133 -3.11 10.75 0.80
C THR A 133 -2.13 11.03 -0.35
N ALA A 134 -2.35 12.10 -1.11
CA ALA A 134 -1.43 12.52 -2.17
C ALA A 134 -0.04 12.85 -1.62
N ILE A 135 0.04 13.58 -0.50
CA ILE A 135 1.31 13.89 0.19
C ILE A 135 2.04 12.60 0.58
N THR A 136 1.33 11.62 1.13
CA THR A 136 1.95 10.34 1.53
C THR A 136 2.56 9.62 0.32
N TYR A 137 1.80 9.42 -0.76
CA TYR A 137 2.30 8.66 -1.91
C TYR A 137 3.33 9.42 -2.76
N VAL A 138 3.11 10.73 -2.98
CA VAL A 138 4.11 11.58 -3.63
C VAL A 138 5.38 11.63 -2.78
N GLY A 139 5.25 11.73 -1.45
CA GLY A 139 6.38 11.71 -0.53
C GLY A 139 7.21 10.43 -0.64
N VAL A 140 6.57 9.25 -0.65
CA VAL A 140 7.27 7.97 -0.86
C VAL A 140 8.00 7.94 -2.20
N PHE A 141 7.35 8.39 -3.28
CA PHE A 141 7.97 8.44 -4.60
C PHE A 141 9.18 9.39 -4.65
N VAL A 142 9.06 10.57 -4.04
CA VAL A 142 10.15 11.56 -3.95
C VAL A 142 11.31 11.02 -3.12
N VAL A 143 11.04 10.32 -2.01
CA VAL A 143 12.10 9.74 -1.17
C VAL A 143 12.83 8.64 -1.92
N VAL A 144 12.12 7.66 -2.47
CA VAL A 144 12.73 6.52 -3.17
C VAL A 144 13.44 6.98 -4.45
N GLY A 145 12.78 7.80 -5.27
CA GLY A 145 13.33 8.33 -6.51
C GLY A 145 14.50 9.29 -6.27
N GLY A 146 14.35 10.22 -5.32
CA GLY A 146 15.40 11.17 -4.95
C GLY A 146 16.63 10.50 -4.36
N TYR A 147 16.44 9.53 -3.47
CA TYR A 147 17.54 8.70 -2.93
C TYR A 147 18.25 7.93 -4.04
N THR A 148 17.50 7.29 -4.95
CA THR A 148 18.06 6.56 -6.09
C THR A 148 18.88 7.49 -6.98
N ALA A 149 18.33 8.65 -7.36
CA ALA A 149 19.01 9.62 -8.19
C ALA A 149 20.29 10.14 -7.52
N TYR A 150 20.24 10.47 -6.23
CA TYR A 150 21.40 10.90 -5.46
C TYR A 150 22.54 9.88 -5.51
N VAL A 151 22.23 8.62 -5.21
CA VAL A 151 23.24 7.54 -5.16
C VAL A 151 23.83 7.28 -6.55
N LEU A 152 22.99 7.26 -7.59
CA LEU A 152 23.45 7.06 -8.97
C LEU A 152 24.35 8.21 -9.44
N VAL A 153 24.00 9.46 -9.17
CA VAL A 153 24.82 10.63 -9.53
C VAL A 153 26.16 10.62 -8.79
N LYS A 154 26.18 10.27 -7.51
CA LYS A 154 27.44 10.12 -6.75
C LYS A 154 28.32 9.02 -7.33
N ALA A 155 27.73 7.89 -7.75
CA ALA A 155 28.47 6.75 -8.27
C ALA A 155 28.92 6.93 -9.73
N SER A 156 28.22 7.74 -10.54
CA SER A 156 28.47 7.85 -11.99
C SER A 156 29.89 8.33 -12.32
N ALA A 157 30.49 9.14 -11.46
CA ALA A 157 31.87 9.60 -11.63
C ALA A 157 32.93 8.48 -11.46
N HIS A 158 32.54 7.30 -10.93
CA HIS A 158 33.47 6.27 -10.48
C HIS A 158 33.32 4.91 -11.17
N ILE A 159 32.15 4.60 -11.76
CA ILE A 159 31.83 3.23 -12.23
C ILE A 159 31.57 3.13 -13.74
N GLY A 160 31.71 4.23 -14.48
CA GLY A 160 31.55 4.25 -15.94
C GLY A 160 30.19 3.72 -16.41
N GLY A 161 30.19 2.89 -17.46
CA GLY A 161 28.97 2.42 -18.14
C GLY A 161 28.03 1.54 -17.29
N MET A 162 28.51 0.95 -16.19
CA MET A 162 27.66 0.16 -15.29
C MET A 162 26.50 0.99 -14.71
N ILE A 163 26.64 2.32 -14.64
CA ILE A 163 25.58 3.20 -14.15
C ILE A 163 24.29 3.08 -14.97
N TYR A 164 24.40 2.85 -16.28
CA TYR A 164 23.24 2.70 -17.16
C TYR A 164 22.48 1.40 -16.88
N VAL A 165 23.19 0.34 -16.48
CA VAL A 165 22.56 -0.93 -16.08
C VAL A 165 21.73 -0.73 -14.82
N TYR A 166 22.29 -0.09 -13.79
CA TYR A 166 21.54 0.23 -12.57
C TYR A 166 20.36 1.17 -12.84
N GLY A 167 20.57 2.20 -13.68
CA GLY A 167 19.50 3.09 -14.11
C GLY A 167 18.36 2.35 -14.80
N ALA A 168 18.66 1.41 -15.69
CA ALA A 168 17.66 0.58 -16.36
C ALA A 168 16.92 -0.33 -15.37
N ILE A 169 17.63 -0.95 -14.40
CA ILE A 169 17.01 -1.77 -13.34
C ILE A 169 16.01 -0.94 -12.53
N TYR A 170 16.39 0.26 -12.08
CA TYR A 170 15.52 1.10 -11.28
C TYR A 170 14.37 1.71 -12.08
N ALA A 171 14.58 2.03 -13.35
CA ALA A 171 13.49 2.41 -14.25
C ALA A 171 12.50 1.26 -14.43
N GLY A 172 12.98 0.03 -14.62
CA GLY A 172 12.14 -1.17 -14.68
C GLY A 172 11.36 -1.40 -13.39
N ALA A 173 12.00 -1.23 -12.22
CA ALA A 173 11.33 -1.32 -10.93
C ALA A 173 10.24 -0.25 -10.77
N ALA A 174 10.50 1.00 -11.18
CA ALA A 174 9.52 2.07 -11.18
C ALA A 174 8.30 1.73 -12.05
N VAL A 175 8.54 1.25 -13.28
CA VAL A 175 7.47 0.83 -14.19
C VAL A 175 6.66 -0.31 -13.59
N ALA A 176 7.31 -1.33 -13.02
CA ALA A 176 6.62 -2.47 -12.41
C ALA A 176 5.74 -2.03 -11.23
N VAL A 177 6.23 -1.15 -10.36
CA VAL A 177 5.45 -0.59 -9.25
C VAL A 177 4.26 0.21 -9.77
N LEU A 178 4.47 1.10 -10.74
CA LEU A 178 3.38 1.90 -11.32
C LEU A 178 2.33 1.04 -12.01
N TRP A 179 2.74 -0.03 -12.69
CA TRP A 179 1.82 -0.96 -13.33
C TRP A 179 1.00 -1.73 -12.30
N ALA A 180 1.63 -2.25 -11.25
CA ALA A 180 0.91 -2.90 -10.15
C ALA A 180 -0.14 -1.98 -9.52
N TRP A 181 0.18 -0.68 -9.37
CA TRP A 181 -0.78 0.32 -8.91
C TRP A 181 -1.95 0.53 -9.87
N GLN A 182 -1.69 0.63 -11.17
CA GLN A 182 -2.76 0.76 -12.16
C GLN A 182 -3.71 -0.44 -12.13
N ASP A 183 -3.16 -1.66 -12.12
CA ASP A 183 -3.94 -2.90 -12.06
C ASP A 183 -4.76 -3.00 -10.77
N GLY A 184 -4.13 -2.74 -9.61
CA GLY A 184 -4.81 -2.77 -8.32
C GLY A 184 -5.93 -1.72 -8.19
N LEU A 185 -5.75 -0.53 -8.77
CA LEU A 185 -6.79 0.50 -8.81
C LEU A 185 -7.97 0.07 -9.68
N GLN A 186 -7.70 -0.46 -10.88
CA GLN A 186 -8.75 -0.97 -11.78
C GLN A 186 -9.54 -2.10 -11.11
N GLN A 187 -8.86 -3.08 -10.51
CA GLN A 187 -9.50 -4.18 -9.80
C GLN A 187 -10.35 -3.69 -8.61
N SER A 188 -9.90 -2.66 -7.88
CA SER A 188 -10.70 -2.07 -6.80
C SER A 188 -11.97 -1.40 -7.31
N GLU A 189 -11.91 -0.70 -8.45
CA GLU A 189 -13.07 -0.08 -9.08
C GLU A 189 -14.07 -1.13 -9.60
N ASP A 190 -13.60 -2.19 -10.24
CA ASP A 190 -14.44 -3.26 -10.75
C ASP A 190 -15.16 -3.99 -9.60
N ASN A 191 -14.44 -4.32 -8.52
CA ASN A 191 -15.02 -4.95 -7.34
C ASN A 191 -16.12 -4.08 -6.68
N LYS A 192 -15.96 -2.75 -6.67
CA LYS A 192 -16.99 -1.84 -6.15
C LYS A 192 -18.23 -1.85 -7.04
N ARG A 193 -18.04 -1.81 -8.36
CA ARG A 193 -19.14 -1.89 -9.34
C ARG A 193 -19.94 -3.18 -9.17
N GLU A 194 -19.26 -4.33 -9.04
CA GLU A 194 -19.90 -5.63 -8.83
C GLU A 194 -20.65 -5.71 -7.48
N ALA A 195 -20.14 -5.05 -6.44
CA ALA A 195 -20.77 -5.01 -5.13
C ALA A 195 -21.95 -4.01 -5.02
N GLY A 196 -22.17 -3.19 -6.04
CA GLY A 196 -23.14 -2.09 -6.02
C GLY A 196 -22.83 -1.10 -4.90
N LEU A 197 -21.55 -0.69 -4.83
CA LEU A 197 -20.99 0.28 -3.89
C LEU A 197 -20.56 1.56 -4.62
#